data_AF-A0AAU3KRR1-F1
#
_entry.id   AF-A0AAU3KRR1-F1
#
_cell.length_a   1.000
_cell.length_b   1.000
_cell.length_c   1.000
_cell.angle_alpha   90.00
_cell.angle_beta   90.00
_cell.angle_gamma   90.00
#
_symmetry.space_group_name_H-M   'P 1'
#
loop_
_entity.id
_entity.type
_entity.pdbx_description
1 polymer ?
#
loop_
_entity_poly.entity_id
_entity_poly.type
_entity_poly.pdbx_seq_one_letter_code
_entity_poly.pdbx_strand_id
1 'polypeptide(L)'
;MRQRLSDGIYARQELLAIVMVTQLRRHLAMFDGAELAMAIAAHPGDIEAALTAYEAALFPRSATFYADAVEILDLCLGDRAPFGLIELFDSAPAEEHA
;
A
#
# COMPACT_ATOMS: atom_id res chain seq x y z
N MET A 1 9.65 -1.12 -18.38
CA MET A 1 8.72 -1.49 -17.28
C MET A 1 7.59 -0.49 -17.02
N ARG A 2 7.32 0.50 -17.90
CA ARG A 2 6.35 1.58 -17.65
C ARG A 2 4.99 1.40 -18.36
N GLN A 3 4.87 0.41 -19.25
CA GLN A 3 3.71 0.19 -20.13
C GLN A 3 2.73 -0.89 -19.67
N ARG A 4 2.94 -1.52 -18.51
CA ARG A 4 2.07 -2.59 -18.00
C ARG A 4 1.04 -2.14 -16.95
N LEU A 5 1.01 -0.84 -16.63
CA LEU A 5 0.08 -0.24 -15.66
C LEU A 5 -1.28 0.19 -16.28
N SER A 6 -1.49 -0.03 -17.59
CA SER A 6 -2.67 0.49 -18.32
C SER A 6 -3.96 -0.30 -18.12
N ASP A 7 -3.87 -1.54 -17.63
CA ASP A 7 -5.02 -2.41 -17.54
C ASP A 7 -5.54 -2.34 -16.10
N GLY A 8 -6.64 -1.61 -15.89
CA GLY A 8 -7.19 -1.25 -14.56
C GLY A 8 -7.58 -2.42 -13.63
N ILE A 9 -7.37 -3.67 -14.06
CA ILE A 9 -7.47 -4.88 -13.24
C ILE A 9 -6.08 -5.25 -12.66
N TYR A 10 -5.00 -5.07 -13.42
CA TYR A 10 -3.62 -5.34 -12.97
C TYR A 10 -3.08 -4.22 -12.06
N ALA A 11 -3.41 -2.96 -12.33
CA ALA A 11 -3.09 -1.85 -11.42
C ALA A 11 -3.75 -2.04 -10.03
N ARG A 12 -4.94 -2.66 -9.99
CA ARG A 12 -5.66 -3.02 -8.74
C ARG A 12 -4.90 -4.06 -7.91
N GLN A 13 -4.33 -5.09 -8.55
CA GLN A 13 -3.64 -6.16 -7.83
C GLN A 13 -2.22 -5.76 -7.37
N GLU A 14 -1.51 -4.92 -8.13
CA GLU A 14 -0.18 -4.44 -7.72
C GLU A 14 -0.26 -3.48 -6.52
N LEU A 15 -1.28 -2.62 -6.46
CA LEU A 15 -1.54 -1.77 -5.29
C LEU A 15 -1.84 -2.61 -4.04
N LEU A 16 -2.66 -3.66 -4.20
CA LEU A 16 -3.00 -4.58 -3.11
C LEU A 16 -1.76 -5.32 -2.61
N ALA A 17 -0.90 -5.82 -3.50
CA ALA A 17 0.32 -6.53 -3.14
C ALA A 17 1.37 -5.60 -2.49
N ILE A 18 1.54 -4.37 -3.00
CA ILE A 18 2.53 -3.42 -2.47
C ILE A 18 2.11 -2.90 -1.09
N VAL A 19 0.82 -2.63 -0.88
CA VAL A 19 0.27 -2.23 0.44
C VAL A 19 0.30 -3.39 1.42
N MET A 20 0.00 -4.62 0.99
CA MET A 20 -0.01 -5.79 1.88
C MET A 20 1.40 -6.25 2.32
N VAL A 21 2.43 -5.99 1.50
CA VAL A 21 3.84 -6.35 1.81
C VAL A 21 4.55 -5.29 2.66
N THR A 22 4.19 -4.00 2.53
CA THR A 22 4.84 -2.90 3.27
C THR A 22 4.16 -2.53 4.60
N GLN A 23 2.92 -2.95 4.82
CA GLN A 23 2.24 -2.75 6.11
C GLN A 23 2.68 -3.82 7.12
N LEU A 24 3.94 -3.72 7.55
CA LEU A 24 4.40 -4.24 8.83
C LEU A 24 3.56 -3.59 9.94
N ARG A 25 2.41 -4.20 10.27
CA ARG A 25 2.00 -4.59 11.64
C ARG A 25 0.58 -5.20 11.64
N ARG A 26 0.55 -6.45 12.09
CA ARG A 26 -0.43 -7.30 12.80
C ARG A 26 -1.81 -6.77 13.29
N HIS A 27 -2.26 -5.54 13.02
CA HIS A 27 -3.51 -4.98 13.57
C HIS A 27 -4.57 -4.60 12.52
N LEU A 28 -4.23 -4.55 11.23
CA LEU A 28 -5.21 -4.19 10.19
C LEU A 28 -5.96 -5.40 9.61
N ALA A 29 -5.40 -6.61 9.65
CA ALA A 29 -6.10 -7.79 9.12
C ALA A 29 -7.45 -8.06 9.82
N MET A 30 -7.54 -7.84 11.13
CA MET A 30 -8.81 -7.96 11.86
C MET A 30 -9.79 -6.82 11.54
N PHE A 31 -9.26 -5.62 11.29
CA PHE A 31 -10.05 -4.46 10.93
C PHE A 31 -10.60 -4.59 9.50
N ASP A 32 -9.74 -4.95 8.54
CA ASP A 32 -10.11 -5.26 7.16
C ASP A 32 -11.09 -6.43 7.09
N GLY A 33 -10.89 -7.47 7.91
CA GLY A 33 -11.83 -8.58 8.03
C GLY A 33 -13.20 -8.14 8.55
N ALA A 34 -13.26 -7.19 9.48
CA ALA A 34 -14.51 -6.63 9.99
C ALA A 34 -15.20 -5.73 8.96
N GLU A 35 -14.47 -4.84 8.27
CA GLU A 35 -15.04 -3.99 7.21
C GLU A 35 -15.57 -4.82 6.04
N LEU A 36 -14.85 -5.87 5.64
CA LEU A 36 -15.31 -6.81 4.62
C LEU A 36 -16.56 -7.58 5.06
N ALA A 37 -16.60 -8.07 6.31
CA ALA A 37 -17.76 -8.77 6.83
C ALA A 37 -19.00 -7.86 6.89
N MET A 38 -18.84 -6.58 7.23
CA MET A 38 -19.91 -5.58 7.19
C MET A 38 -20.40 -5.32 5.76
N ALA A 39 -19.49 -5.19 4.79
CA ALA A 39 -19.86 -5.02 3.39
C ALA A 39 -20.64 -6.23 2.85
N ILE A 40 -20.20 -7.46 3.17
CA ILE A 40 -20.92 -8.68 2.79
C ILE A 40 -22.31 -8.74 3.44
N ALA A 41 -22.43 -8.35 4.70
CA ALA A 41 -23.71 -8.31 5.41
C ALA A 41 -24.68 -7.26 4.82
N ALA A 42 -24.16 -6.14 4.30
CA ALA A 42 -24.95 -5.09 3.66
C ALA A 42 -25.42 -5.46 2.23
N HIS A 43 -24.75 -6.41 1.57
CA HIS A 43 -25.03 -6.85 0.21
C HIS A 43 -25.28 -8.37 0.12
N PRO A 44 -26.35 -8.90 0.77
CA PRO A 44 -26.61 -10.33 0.78
C PRO A 44 -26.93 -10.86 -0.63
N GLY A 45 -26.17 -11.85 -1.08
CA GLY A 45 -26.33 -12.46 -2.40
C GLY A 45 -25.65 -11.72 -3.56
N ASP A 46 -24.99 -10.58 -3.28
CA ASP A 46 -24.24 -9.80 -4.27
C ASP A 46 -22.82 -9.51 -3.75
N ILE A 47 -21.95 -10.50 -3.92
CA ILE A 47 -20.57 -10.43 -3.43
C ILE A 47 -19.74 -9.39 -4.18
N GLU A 48 -20.03 -9.15 -5.46
CA GLU A 48 -19.30 -8.16 -6.27
C GLU A 48 -19.63 -6.73 -5.83
N ALA A 49 -20.89 -6.46 -5.47
CA ALA A 49 -21.26 -5.19 -4.87
C ALA A 49 -20.60 -5.01 -3.48
N ALA A 50 -20.55 -6.06 -2.66
CA ALA A 50 -19.86 -6.03 -1.37
C ALA A 50 -18.37 -5.71 -1.51
N LEU A 51 -17.67 -6.39 -2.43
CA LEU A 51 -16.25 -6.18 -2.69
C LEU A 51 -16.00 -4.77 -3.24
N THR A 52 -16.85 -4.30 -4.17
CA THR A 52 -16.75 -2.94 -4.71
C THR A 52 -16.88 -1.89 -3.61
N ALA A 53 -17.82 -2.06 -2.68
CA ALA A 53 -18.01 -1.14 -1.56
C ALA A 53 -16.83 -1.14 -0.59
N TYR A 54 -16.31 -2.33 -0.25
CA TYR A 54 -15.13 -2.48 0.60
C TYR A 54 -13.88 -1.87 -0.06
N GLU A 55 -13.61 -2.17 -1.32
CA GLU A 55 -12.47 -1.66 -2.08
C GLU A 55 -12.51 -0.13 -2.25
N ALA A 56 -13.70 0.43 -2.46
CA ALA A 56 -13.88 1.88 -2.56
C ALA A 56 -13.47 2.62 -1.27
N ALA A 57 -13.61 1.98 -0.10
CA ALA A 57 -13.13 2.51 1.17
C ALA A 57 -11.64 2.22 1.41
N LEU A 58 -11.15 1.05 0.98
CA LEU A 58 -9.77 0.61 1.17
C LEU A 58 -8.78 1.41 0.33
N PHE A 59 -9.04 1.59 -0.98
CA PHE A 59 -8.04 2.16 -1.90
C PHE A 59 -7.60 3.60 -1.58
N PRO A 60 -8.52 4.54 -1.24
CA PRO A 60 -8.10 5.89 -0.88
C PRO A 60 -7.21 5.91 0.37
N ARG A 61 -7.50 5.04 1.35
CA ARG A 61 -6.68 4.87 2.56
C ARG A 61 -5.29 4.33 2.22
N SER A 62 -5.20 3.45 1.23
CA SER A 62 -3.96 2.80 0.83
C SER A 62 -3.08 3.61 -0.14
N ALA A 63 -3.65 4.61 -0.82
CA ALA A 63 -2.96 5.38 -1.86
C ALA A 63 -1.76 6.20 -1.32
N THR A 64 -1.88 6.77 -0.12
CA THR A 64 -0.78 7.52 0.50
C THR A 64 0.40 6.61 0.83
N PHE A 65 0.12 5.42 1.38
CA PHE A 65 1.16 4.42 1.69
C PHE A 65 1.84 3.88 0.44
N TYR A 66 1.13 3.81 -0.69
CA TYR A 66 1.73 3.38 -1.95
C TYR A 66 2.80 4.35 -2.44
N ALA A 67 2.55 5.66 -2.38
CA ALA A 67 3.53 6.67 -2.78
C ALA A 67 4.80 6.57 -1.92
N ASP A 68 4.63 6.50 -0.59
CA ASP A 68 5.74 6.37 0.35
C ASP A 68 6.51 5.04 0.15
N ALA A 69 5.78 3.95 -0.10
CA ALA A 69 6.38 2.64 -0.35
C ALA A 69 7.20 2.61 -1.65
N VAL A 70 6.72 3.24 -2.72
CA VAL A 70 7.46 3.33 -3.99
C VAL A 70 8.77 4.08 -3.80
N GLU A 71 8.75 5.19 -3.05
CA GLU A 71 9.95 5.95 -2.73
C GLU A 71 10.96 5.11 -1.93
N ILE A 72 10.52 4.46 -0.86
CA ILE A 72 11.39 3.61 -0.03
C ILE A 72 11.94 2.42 -0.84
N LEU A 73 11.11 1.80 -1.68
CA LEU A 73 11.53 0.69 -2.53
C LEU A 73 12.57 1.13 -3.57
N ASP A 74 12.42 2.31 -4.17
CA ASP A 74 13.41 2.85 -5.11
C ASP A 74 14.75 3.15 -4.41
N LEU A 75 14.72 3.68 -3.18
CA LEU A 75 15.93 3.90 -2.38
C LEU A 75 16.65 2.58 -2.05
N CYS A 76 15.89 1.52 -1.75
CA CYS A 76 16.44 0.22 -1.34
C CYS A 76 16.84 -0.70 -2.51
N LEU A 77 16.11 -0.65 -3.62
CA LEU A 77 16.14 -1.65 -4.70
C LEU A 77 16.19 -1.04 -6.11
N GLY A 78 16.15 0.29 -6.23
CA GLY A 78 16.22 0.99 -7.51
C GLY A 78 17.62 1.01 -8.11
N ASP A 79 17.76 1.61 -9.29
CA ASP A 79 19.02 1.60 -10.08
C ASP A 79 20.20 2.24 -9.34
N ARG A 80 19.92 3.11 -8.36
CA ARG A 80 20.91 3.79 -7.51
C ARG A 80 21.19 3.06 -6.19
N ALA A 81 20.55 1.92 -5.93
CA ALA A 81 20.79 1.18 -4.70
C ALA A 81 22.27 0.73 -4.60
N PRO A 82 22.90 0.83 -3.42
CA PRO A 82 22.36 1.30 -2.14
C PRO A 82 22.57 2.81 -1.88
N PHE A 83 23.11 3.57 -2.83
CA PHE A 83 23.58 4.95 -2.60
C PHE A 83 22.46 5.93 -2.21
N GLY A 84 21.26 5.78 -2.79
CA GLY A 84 20.11 6.61 -2.40
C GLY A 84 19.71 6.42 -0.93
N LEU A 85 19.76 5.18 -0.44
CA LEU A 85 19.49 4.88 0.97
C LEU A 85 20.56 5.47 1.91
N ILE A 86 21.84 5.46 1.49
CA ILE A 86 22.94 6.05 2.28
C ILE A 86 22.76 7.57 2.39
N GLU A 87 22.45 8.25 1.29
CA GLU A 87 22.21 9.70 1.27
C GLU A 87 21.03 10.10 2.16
N LEU A 88 19.97 9.29 2.21
CA LEU A 88 18.85 9.50 3.13
C LEU A 88 19.33 9.55 4.59
N PHE A 89 20.15 8.58 5.02
CA PHE A 89 20.67 8.53 6.40
C PHE A 89 21.68 9.65 6.71
N ASP A 90 22.50 10.04 5.73
CA ASP A 90 23.45 11.16 5.88
C ASP A 90 22.73 12.53 5.92
N SER A 91 21.54 12.64 5.33
CA SER A 91 20.71 13.85 5.32
C SER A 91 19.84 14.03 6.58
N ALA A 92 19.76 13.02 7.44
CA ALA A 92 19.06 13.13 8.71
C ALA A 92 19.82 14.12 9.62
N PRO A 93 19.17 15.17 10.17
CA PRO A 93 19.84 16.04 11.11
C PRO A 93 20.33 15.20 12.30
N ALA A 94 21.61 15.33 12.65
CA ALA A 94 22.11 14.77 13.89
C ALA A 94 21.26 15.34 15.02
N GLU A 95 20.47 14.51 15.70
CA GLU A 95 19.87 14.93 16.95
C GLU A 95 21.01 15.26 17.91
N GLU A 96 21.24 16.56 18.09
CA GLU A 96 22.14 17.11 19.08
C GLU A 96 21.53 16.82 20.44
N HIS A 97 21.86 15.65 20.99
CA HIS A 97 21.56 15.30 22.38
C HIS A 97 22.38 16.23 23.29
N ALA A 98 21.77 17.37 23.65
CA ALA A 98 22.19 18.23 24.76
C ALA A 98 21.60 17.72 26.09
#